data_AF-A0A376FFI3-F1
#
_entry.id   AF-A0A376FFI3-F1
#
_cell.length_a   1.000
_cell.length_b   1.000
_cell.length_c   1.000
_cell.angle_alpha   90.00
_cell.angle_beta   90.00
_cell.angle_gamma   90.00
#
_symmetry.space_group_name_H-M   'P 1'
#
loop_
_entity.id
_entity.type
_entity.pdbx_description
1 polymer ?
#
loop_
_entity_poly.entity_id
_entity_poly.type
_entity_poly.pdbx_seq_one_letter_code
_entity_poly.pdbx_strand_id
1 'polypeptide(L)'
;MSVGGGNIDARQASSLSFEKQYALNAKVSGFTGDSEGFFVPVLAWLRENQPDIFTLDEGRKNGYTFAIVLNDDDTMDITISVQLTERILVSQDQGALHATYSPEPPLPEPVTRPKALYVNGELVSQWED
;
A
#
# COMPACT_ATOMS: atom_id res chain seq x y z
N MET A 1 13.89 -6.59 -11.85
CA MET A 1 12.81 -5.70 -11.36
C MET A 1 13.05 -4.31 -11.92
N SER A 2 11.98 -3.58 -12.22
CA SER A 2 12.02 -2.18 -12.63
C SER A 2 10.91 -1.41 -11.93
N VAL A 3 11.06 -0.08 -11.87
CA VAL A 3 10.02 0.82 -11.37
C VAL A 3 9.51 1.62 -12.56
N GLY A 4 8.19 1.61 -12.75
CA GLY A 4 7.52 2.39 -13.79
C GLY A 4 7.44 3.87 -13.45
N GLY A 5 6.61 4.61 -14.20
CA GLY A 5 6.29 5.99 -13.86
C GLY A 5 5.71 6.07 -12.44
N GLY A 6 6.13 7.09 -11.69
CA GLY A 6 5.71 7.31 -10.32
C GLY A 6 5.44 8.77 -10.02
N ASN A 7 4.85 9.01 -8.86
CA ASN A 7 4.50 10.32 -8.34
C ASN A 7 5.13 10.51 -6.95
N ILE A 8 5.50 11.74 -6.62
CA ILE A 8 5.89 12.14 -5.27
C ILE A 8 4.74 13.01 -4.73
N ASP A 9 3.90 12.44 -3.87
CA ASP A 9 2.88 13.21 -3.15
C ASP A 9 3.55 13.88 -1.93
N ALA A 10 4.07 15.08 -2.17
CA ALA A 10 4.56 15.98 -1.14
C ALA A 10 3.56 17.13 -0.95
N ARG A 11 3.39 17.57 0.30
CA ARG A 11 2.55 18.72 0.65
C ARG A 11 3.44 19.89 1.08
N GLN A 12 2.94 21.11 0.98
CA GLN A 12 3.61 22.32 1.48
C GLN A 12 3.51 22.41 3.02
N ALA A 13 3.92 21.35 3.71
CA ALA A 13 4.02 21.30 5.16
C ALA A 13 5.39 21.85 5.61
N SER A 14 5.57 22.02 6.92
CA SER A 14 6.86 22.40 7.49
C SER A 14 7.92 21.30 7.31
N SER A 15 7.52 20.03 7.32
CA SER A 15 8.40 18.90 7.02
C SER A 15 8.45 18.62 5.52
N LEU A 16 9.59 18.12 5.04
CA LEU A 16 9.75 17.59 3.68
C LEU A 16 9.28 16.13 3.54
N SER A 17 8.42 15.65 4.44
CA SER A 17 7.87 14.30 4.36
C SER A 17 6.98 14.15 3.13
N PHE A 18 7.01 12.98 2.51
CA PHE A 18 6.29 12.69 1.27
C PHE A 18 5.88 11.23 1.19
N GLU A 19 4.93 10.94 0.31
CA GLU A 19 4.62 9.58 -0.10
C GLU A 19 5.11 9.37 -1.53
N LYS A 20 5.83 8.27 -1.76
CA LYS A 20 6.25 7.84 -3.07
C LYS A 20 5.22 6.85 -3.61
N GLN A 21 4.64 7.13 -4.76
CA GLN A 21 3.63 6.30 -5.41
C GLN A 21 4.20 5.77 -6.73
N TYR A 22 4.20 4.47 -6.97
CA TYR A 22 4.81 3.92 -8.18
C TYR A 22 4.32 2.51 -8.53
N ALA A 23 4.50 2.15 -9.80
CA ALA A 23 4.31 0.78 -10.29
C ALA A 23 5.60 -0.04 -10.17
N LEU A 24 5.64 -1.02 -9.25
CA LEU A 24 6.72 -2.00 -9.19
C LEU A 24 6.46 -3.10 -10.23
N ASN A 25 7.40 -3.28 -11.15
CA ASN A 25 7.36 -4.34 -12.15
C ASN A 25 8.42 -5.40 -11.82
N ALA A 26 7.97 -6.64 -11.63
CA ALA A 26 8.83 -7.78 -11.36
C ALA A 26 8.58 -8.91 -12.36
N LYS A 27 9.64 -9.61 -12.72
CA LYS A 27 9.59 -10.79 -13.58
C LYS A 27 10.26 -11.94 -12.86
N VAL A 28 9.56 -13.07 -12.78
CA VAL A 28 10.07 -14.38 -12.40
C VAL A 28 10.13 -15.21 -13.66
N SER A 29 11.28 -15.82 -13.94
CA SER A 29 11.46 -16.68 -15.12
C SER A 29 11.68 -18.13 -14.70
N GLY A 30 11.19 -19.07 -15.52
CA GLY A 30 11.37 -20.49 -15.28
C GLY A 30 10.65 -21.00 -14.02
N PHE A 31 9.50 -20.41 -13.67
CA PHE A 31 8.69 -20.87 -12.54
C PHE A 31 8.05 -22.23 -12.88
N THR A 32 8.03 -23.15 -11.90
CA THR A 32 7.47 -24.50 -12.05
C THR A 32 6.31 -24.69 -11.08
N GLY A 33 5.30 -25.45 -11.51
CA GLY A 33 4.07 -25.68 -10.74
C GLY A 33 3.02 -24.58 -10.93
N ASP A 34 2.04 -24.53 -10.03
CA ASP A 34 0.89 -23.63 -10.14
C ASP A 34 1.26 -22.18 -9.78
N SER A 35 0.80 -21.23 -10.61
CA SER A 35 1.09 -19.79 -10.44
C SER A 35 0.65 -19.22 -9.08
N GLU A 36 -0.33 -19.87 -8.45
CA GLU A 36 -0.85 -19.57 -7.12
C GLU A 36 0.23 -19.68 -6.05
N GLY A 37 1.22 -20.55 -6.24
CA GLY A 37 2.40 -20.67 -5.37
C GLY A 37 3.25 -19.38 -5.32
N PHE A 38 3.11 -18.52 -6.32
CA PHE A 38 3.71 -17.18 -6.36
C PHE A 38 2.69 -16.08 -5.99
N PHE A 39 1.47 -16.15 -6.50
CA PHE A 39 0.47 -15.09 -6.29
C PHE A 39 -0.01 -14.98 -4.83
N VAL A 40 -0.23 -16.11 -4.15
CA VAL A 40 -0.78 -16.10 -2.79
C VAL A 40 0.18 -15.46 -1.77
N PRO A 41 1.50 -15.78 -1.77
CA PRO A 41 2.46 -15.08 -0.90
C PRO A 41 2.52 -13.57 -1.15
N VAL A 42 2.46 -13.13 -2.42
CA VAL A 42 2.44 -11.70 -2.76
C VAL A 42 1.17 -11.04 -2.21
N LEU A 43 0.00 -11.68 -2.39
CA LEU A 43 -1.26 -11.20 -1.81
C LEU A 43 -1.21 -11.09 -0.28
N ALA A 44 -0.56 -12.05 0.39
CA ALA A 44 -0.39 -12.01 1.84
C ALA A 44 0.46 -10.81 2.28
N TRP A 45 1.57 -10.54 1.57
CA TRP A 45 2.40 -9.37 1.83
C TRP A 45 1.66 -8.05 1.55
N LEU A 46 0.92 -7.96 0.44
CA LEU A 46 0.15 -6.77 0.09
C LEU A 46 -0.95 -6.47 1.09
N ARG A 47 -1.55 -7.49 1.71
CA ARG A 47 -2.59 -7.28 2.72
C ARG A 47 -2.08 -6.46 3.91
N GLU A 48 -0.80 -6.63 4.26
CA GLU A 48 -0.17 -5.95 5.38
C GLU A 48 0.48 -4.63 4.96
N ASN A 49 1.05 -4.57 3.76
CA ASN A 49 1.92 -3.46 3.33
C ASN A 49 1.27 -2.51 2.31
N GLN A 50 0.13 -2.89 1.73
CA GLN A 50 -0.61 -2.09 0.74
C GLN A 50 -2.13 -2.43 0.73
N PRO A 51 -2.83 -2.22 1.87
CA PRO A 51 -4.22 -2.67 2.06
C PRO A 51 -5.25 -1.95 1.17
N ASP A 52 -4.92 -0.76 0.68
CA ASP A 52 -5.73 0.02 -0.26
C ASP A 52 -5.99 -0.69 -1.59
N ILE A 53 -5.08 -1.58 -2.04
CA ILE A 53 -5.31 -2.48 -3.18
C ILE A 53 -6.58 -3.32 -3.00
N PHE A 54 -6.93 -3.69 -1.76
CA PHE A 54 -8.09 -4.53 -1.49
C PHE A 54 -9.36 -3.74 -1.16
N THR A 55 -9.22 -2.50 -0.70
CA THR A 55 -10.33 -1.71 -0.15
C THR A 55 -10.84 -0.63 -1.10
N LEU A 56 -10.03 -0.19 -2.06
CA LEU A 56 -10.41 0.81 -3.07
C LEU A 56 -10.77 0.14 -4.41
N ASP A 57 -11.76 0.68 -5.11
CA ASP A 57 -12.19 0.14 -6.42
C ASP A 57 -11.08 0.18 -7.47
N GLU A 58 -10.27 1.25 -7.47
CA GLU A 58 -9.12 1.36 -8.36
C GLU A 58 -8.02 0.35 -8.01
N GLY A 59 -7.74 0.22 -6.71
CA GLY A 59 -6.81 -0.79 -6.18
C GLY A 59 -7.21 -2.21 -6.59
N ARG A 60 -8.49 -2.56 -6.43
CA ARG A 60 -9.00 -3.90 -6.77
C ARG A 60 -8.93 -4.21 -8.27
N LYS A 61 -8.99 -3.18 -9.12
CA LYS A 61 -8.93 -3.34 -10.58
C LYS A 61 -7.49 -3.37 -11.11
N ASN A 62 -6.61 -2.52 -10.58
CA ASN A 62 -5.32 -2.21 -11.19
C ASN A 62 -4.11 -2.35 -10.23
N GLY A 63 -4.34 -2.62 -8.95
CA GLY A 63 -3.31 -2.59 -7.92
C GLY A 63 -2.36 -3.78 -7.93
N TYR A 64 -2.81 -4.94 -8.39
CA TYR A 64 -1.98 -6.12 -8.61
C TYR A 64 -2.41 -6.84 -9.87
N THR A 65 -1.57 -6.77 -10.91
CA THR A 65 -1.84 -7.35 -12.23
C THR A 65 -0.70 -8.27 -12.64
N PHE A 66 -1.00 -9.22 -13.53
CA PHE A 66 -0.02 -10.19 -13.99
C PHE A 66 -0.15 -10.52 -15.48
N ALA A 67 0.93 -11.02 -16.05
CA ALA A 67 0.99 -11.69 -17.34
C ALA A 67 1.84 -12.95 -17.21
N ILE A 68 1.41 -14.04 -17.84
CA ILE A 68 2.13 -15.32 -17.86
C ILE A 68 2.49 -15.65 -19.30
N VAL A 69 3.74 -16.06 -19.51
CA VAL A 69 4.20 -16.69 -20.75
C VAL A 69 4.58 -18.13 -20.41
N LEU A 70 3.94 -19.09 -21.08
CA LEU A 70 4.30 -20.51 -20.95
C LEU A 70 5.48 -20.82 -21.85
N ASN A 71 6.44 -21.57 -21.33
CA ASN A 71 7.66 -21.96 -22.02
C ASN A 71 7.57 -23.43 -22.50
N ASP A 72 8.40 -23.80 -23.47
CA ASP A 72 8.41 -25.16 -24.07
C ASP A 72 8.91 -26.25 -23.10
N ASP A 73 9.59 -25.86 -22.02
CA ASP A 73 10.15 -26.75 -21.00
C ASP A 73 9.23 -26.97 -19.79
N ASP A 74 7.92 -26.74 -19.97
CA ASP A 74 6.88 -26.85 -18.93
C ASP A 74 7.08 -25.88 -17.75
N THR A 75 7.85 -24.81 -17.98
CA THR A 75 7.98 -23.69 -17.05
C THR A 75 7.15 -22.49 -17.50
N MET A 76 7.02 -21.50 -16.63
CA MET A 76 6.37 -20.24 -16.97
C MET A 76 7.15 -19.02 -16.51
N ASP A 77 7.08 -17.97 -17.31
CA ASP A 77 7.59 -16.64 -17.00
C ASP A 77 6.43 -15.77 -16.52
N ILE A 78 6.48 -15.36 -15.25
CA ILE A 78 5.45 -14.54 -14.60
C ILE A 78 5.95 -13.11 -14.50
N THR A 79 5.22 -12.17 -15.11
CA THR A 79 5.43 -10.73 -14.90
C THR A 79 4.30 -10.17 -14.06
N ILE A 80 4.63 -9.39 -13.04
CA ILE A 80 3.65 -8.66 -12.23
C ILE A 80 3.89 -7.17 -12.29
N SER A 81 2.81 -6.41 -12.16
CA SER A 81 2.82 -4.99 -11.84
C SER A 81 2.01 -4.75 -10.59
N VAL A 82 2.62 -4.09 -9.61
CA VAL A 82 2.04 -3.79 -8.30
C VAL A 82 2.09 -2.29 -8.06
N GLN A 83 0.95 -1.68 -7.74
CA GLN A 83 0.89 -0.29 -7.31
C GLN A 83 1.28 -0.20 -5.84
N LEU A 84 2.36 0.51 -5.53
CA LEU A 84 2.86 0.66 -4.17
C LEU A 84 2.92 2.12 -3.75
N THR A 85 2.71 2.34 -2.46
CA THR A 85 2.95 3.60 -1.78
C THR A 85 4.00 3.40 -0.68
N GLU A 86 4.91 4.36 -0.54
CA GLU A 86 5.92 4.35 0.51
C GLU A 86 5.99 5.72 1.18
N ARG A 87 5.68 5.77 2.48
CA ARG A 87 5.76 7.00 3.25
C ARG A 87 7.17 7.23 3.77
N ILE A 88 7.73 8.38 3.42
CA ILE A 88 9.03 8.84 3.90
C ILE A 88 8.81 10.01 4.86
N LEU A 89 9.26 9.82 6.10
CA LEU A 89 9.27 10.87 7.12
C LEU A 89 10.62 11.59 7.07
N VAL A 90 10.57 12.91 6.88
CA VAL A 90 11.75 13.75 6.90
C VAL A 90 11.73 14.62 8.14
N SER A 91 12.74 14.47 8.98
CA SER A 91 12.99 15.30 10.16
C SER A 91 14.28 16.10 9.99
N GLN A 92 14.41 17.19 10.74
CA GLN A 92 15.63 17.98 10.77
C GLN A 92 16.21 17.97 12.19
N ASP A 93 17.46 17.57 12.33
CA ASP A 93 18.21 17.60 13.58
C ASP A 93 19.56 18.30 13.37
N GLN A 94 19.87 19.29 14.20
CA GLN A 94 21.09 20.11 14.12
C GLN A 94 21.45 20.62 12.71
N GLY A 95 20.44 20.94 11.90
CA GLY A 95 20.62 21.42 10.52
C GLY A 95 20.73 20.31 9.46
N ALA A 96 20.83 19.05 9.85
CA ALA A 96 20.84 17.88 8.95
C ALA A 96 19.42 17.33 8.74
N LEU A 97 19.14 16.85 7.52
CA LEU A 97 17.88 16.18 7.18
C LEU A 97 18.03 14.66 7.33
N HIS A 98 17.07 14.04 8.00
CA HIS A 98 17.00 12.60 8.20
C HIS A 98 15.71 12.07 7.58
N ALA A 99 15.85 11.24 6.54
CA ALA A 99 14.74 10.58 5.86
C ALA A 99 14.63 9.13 6.34
N THR A 100 13.44 8.72 6.77
CA THR A 100 13.17 7.37 7.25
C THR A 100 11.89 6.81 6.64
N TYR A 101 11.90 5.52 6.29
CA TYR A 101 10.70 4.83 5.88
C TYR A 101 9.75 4.67 7.08
N SER A 102 8.47 4.93 6.84
CA SER A 102 7.42 4.70 7.81
C SER A 102 6.55 3.55 7.31
N PRO A 103 6.32 2.52 8.14
CA PRO A 103 5.48 1.40 7.76
C PRO A 103 4.03 1.83 7.58
N GLU A 104 3.28 0.97 6.87
CA GLU A 104 1.84 1.11 6.72
C GLU A 104 1.18 1.24 8.11
N PRO A 105 0.24 2.19 8.29
CA PRO A 105 -0.51 2.28 9.54
C PRO A 105 -1.20 0.96 9.86
N PRO A 106 -1.30 0.59 11.15
CA PRO A 106 -2.09 -0.58 11.53
C PRO A 106 -3.54 -0.39 11.07
N LEU A 107 -4.21 -1.50 10.75
CA LEU A 107 -5.63 -1.47 10.42
C LEU A 107 -6.41 -0.78 11.55
N PRO A 108 -7.40 0.06 11.22
CA PRO A 108 -8.20 0.75 12.23
C PRO A 108 -8.88 -0.27 13.14
N GLU A 109 -8.81 -0.05 14.45
CA GLU A 109 -9.55 -0.87 15.40
C GLU A 109 -11.06 -0.65 15.22
N PRO A 110 -11.90 -1.69 15.43
CA PRO A 110 -13.34 -1.53 15.44
C PRO A 110 -13.75 -0.48 16.48
N VAL A 111 -14.27 0.65 16.02
CA VAL A 111 -14.81 1.69 16.90
C VAL A 111 -16.23 1.35 17.31
N THR A 112 -16.48 1.35 18.62
CA THR A 112 -17.85 1.30 19.14
C THR A 112 -18.60 2.56 18.72
N ARG A 113 -19.81 2.41 18.19
CA ARG A 113 -20.66 3.55 17.81
C ARG A 113 -20.78 4.53 19.00
N PRO A 114 -20.41 5.81 18.85
CA PRO A 114 -20.57 6.79 19.92
C PRO A 114 -22.07 7.04 20.20
N LYS A 115 -22.45 7.11 21.47
CA LYS A 115 -23.85 7.30 21.92
C LYS A 115 -24.22 8.74 22.21
N ALA A 116 -23.25 9.62 22.40
CA ALA A 116 -23.47 11.03 22.66
C ALA A 116 -22.30 11.87 22.15
N LEU A 117 -22.59 13.13 21.81
CA LEU A 117 -21.62 14.15 21.45
C LEU A 117 -21.74 15.31 22.43
N TYR A 118 -20.59 15.71 22.99
CA TYR A 118 -20.46 16.89 23.83
C TYR A 118 -19.53 17.88 23.15
N VAL A 119 -19.89 19.17 23.15
CA VAL A 119 -19.04 20.26 22.65
C VAL A 119 -18.88 21.26 23.79
N ASN A 120 -17.64 21.59 24.15
CA ASN A 120 -17.32 22.45 25.31
C ASN A 120 -17.93 21.97 26.64
N GLY A 121 -18.13 20.66 26.80
CA GLY A 121 -18.75 20.06 27.97
C GLY A 121 -20.29 20.05 27.96
N GLU A 122 -20.93 20.66 26.95
CA GLU A 122 -22.38 20.65 26.78
C GLU A 122 -22.83 19.49 25.88
N LEU A 123 -23.87 18.77 26.28
CA LEU A 123 -24.48 17.72 25.46
C LEU A 123 -25.17 18.36 24.25
N VAL A 124 -24.70 18.03 23.05
CA VAL A 124 -25.26 18.55 21.79
C VAL A 124 -26.02 17.50 20.99
N SER A 125 -25.76 16.20 21.21
CA SER A 125 -26.49 15.13 20.55
C SER A 125 -26.40 13.82 21.31
N GLN A 126 -27.46 13.01 21.26
CA GLN A 126 -27.52 11.67 21.83
C GLN A 126 -28.26 10.75 20.86
N TRP A 127 -27.78 9.50 20.71
CA TRP A 127 -28.33 8.51 19.81
C TRP A 127 -28.67 7.22 20.57
N GLU A 128 -29.84 6.66 20.30
CA GLU A 128 -30.25 5.33 20.76
C GLU A 128 -29.74 4.26 19.76
N ASP A 129 -29.68 3.00 20.21
CA ASP A 129 -29.13 1.88 19.44
C ASP A 129 -30.00 1.51 18.22
#